data_AF-A0AAW2DX74-F1
#
_entry.id   AF-A0AAW2DX74-F1
#
_cell.length_a   1.000
_cell.length_b   1.000
_cell.length_c   1.000
_cell.angle_alpha   90.00
_cell.angle_beta   90.00
_cell.angle_gamma   90.00
#
_symmetry.space_group_name_H-M   'P 1'
#
loop_
_entity.id
_entity.type
_entity.pdbx_description
1 polymer ?
#
loop_
_entity_poly.entity_id
_entity_poly.type
_entity_poly.pdbx_seq_one_letter_code
_entity_poly.pdbx_strand_id
1 'polypeptide(L)'
;MILNKPERQKENRLKRCGPTNLAEIWALDGSWKIPLPLNEKGQPIGPDGKTFVWWLGTFMRNGLLCPLVPVAWPNVEEKFKLDCWSEIEKRYLIDPDIVQPPDQMGWAMHILGVLRRNRRTKLKKDHVKVGVTKEQLLAAVTPPGVMEEQWREMVNYWFHEKTMAKANGVPVERADIYLKVYRRRDGTGVTPRAQENINRIEELLGQPNMRLRGEPSSGVLWSKDDVYARVLGPERPGRVRGVGLGITPSGRSATNASQFTSTPLLPSRTTQRISELENHSSRVTEQLAQVQEQLAQTEARHQEQLSSIEARHQEQLSSIDARNQQQMAEVMARMNTLFAQISQGWQCLMGTLHGKETVHPLVRFGLPRQNAAISQECIGPVSSCAFKNAAQTRSIAVSSTENAAIGPVWAVVSQRSYKQFGLRLYNAARG
;
A
#
# COMPACT_ATOMS: atom_id res chain seq x y z
N MET A 1 -31.14 -33.02 23.59
CA MET A 1 -31.16 -32.26 22.32
C MET A 1 -30.41 -30.96 22.54
N ILE A 2 -29.20 -30.83 21.98
CA ILE A 2 -28.45 -29.57 22.00
C ILE A 2 -28.39 -29.06 20.57
N LEU A 3 -29.12 -27.97 20.30
CA LEU A 3 -29.12 -27.29 19.02
C LEU A 3 -27.79 -26.56 18.83
N ASN A 4 -26.95 -27.07 17.93
CA ASN A 4 -25.75 -26.37 17.49
C ASN A 4 -26.13 -25.13 16.68
N LYS A 5 -25.53 -23.99 17.03
CA LYS A 5 -25.65 -22.71 16.33
C LYS A 5 -25.01 -22.82 14.94
N PRO A 6 -25.65 -22.34 13.86
CA PRO A 6 -25.09 -22.49 12.52
C PRO A 6 -23.85 -21.59 12.36
N GLU A 7 -22.75 -22.19 11.91
CA GLU A 7 -21.52 -21.47 11.56
C GLU A 7 -21.76 -20.57 10.36
N ARG A 8 -21.64 -19.25 10.58
CA ARG A 8 -21.60 -18.28 9.48
C ARG A 8 -20.29 -18.45 8.71
N GLN A 9 -20.38 -18.96 7.49
CA GLN A 9 -19.28 -18.94 6.53
C GLN A 9 -18.79 -17.50 6.35
N LYS A 10 -17.55 -17.21 6.80
CA LYS A 10 -16.88 -15.93 6.55
C LYS A 10 -16.36 -15.96 5.12
N GLU A 11 -17.12 -15.37 4.22
CA GLU A 11 -16.67 -15.04 2.87
C GLU A 11 -15.40 -14.18 2.97
N ASN A 12 -14.31 -14.70 2.40
CA ASN A 12 -12.95 -14.16 2.50
C ASN A 12 -12.79 -12.97 1.55
N ARG A 13 -13.61 -11.91 1.70
CA ARG A 13 -13.26 -10.60 1.15
C ARG A 13 -12.20 -10.03 2.09
N LEU A 14 -11.03 -9.67 1.58
CA LEU A 14 -10.09 -8.81 2.29
C LEU A 14 -10.84 -7.53 2.66
N LYS A 15 -11.46 -7.52 3.84
CA LYS A 15 -12.06 -6.32 4.42
C LYS A 15 -10.91 -5.35 4.60
N ARG A 16 -10.81 -4.37 3.70
CA ARG A 16 -10.00 -3.19 3.95
C ARG A 16 -10.60 -2.56 5.20
N CYS A 17 -9.98 -2.78 6.36
CA CYS A 17 -10.42 -2.15 7.59
C CYS A 17 -10.43 -0.64 7.35
N GLY A 18 -11.59 -0.03 7.56
CA GLY A 18 -11.72 1.42 7.54
C GLY A 18 -10.78 2.08 8.55
N PRO A 19 -10.59 3.39 8.46
CA PRO A 19 -9.74 4.12 9.39
C PRO A 19 -10.18 3.88 10.84
N THR A 20 -9.25 3.50 11.71
CA THR A 20 -9.51 3.27 13.14
C THR A 20 -10.06 4.55 13.79
N ASN A 21 -11.26 4.49 14.38
CA ASN A 21 -11.94 5.66 14.98
C ASN A 21 -11.71 5.76 16.50
N LEU A 22 -11.53 4.63 17.19
CA LEU A 22 -11.32 4.58 18.65
C LEU A 22 -12.42 5.33 19.43
N ALA A 23 -13.68 5.12 19.01
CA ALA A 23 -14.86 5.77 19.57
C ALA A 23 -15.06 5.47 21.06
N GLU A 24 -14.64 4.29 21.53
CA GLU A 24 -14.68 3.91 22.94
C GLU A 24 -13.84 4.86 23.81
N ILE A 25 -12.65 5.27 23.33
CA ILE A 25 -11.83 6.25 24.02
C ILE A 25 -12.52 7.62 23.99
N TRP A 26 -13.05 8.05 22.84
CA TRP A 26 -13.80 9.31 22.75
C TRP A 26 -15.03 9.37 23.67
N ALA A 27 -15.69 8.24 23.92
CA ALA A 27 -16.87 8.13 24.78
C ALA A 27 -16.55 8.25 26.28
N LEU A 28 -15.27 8.20 26.69
CA LEU A 28 -14.89 8.38 28.08
C LEU A 28 -15.24 9.80 28.55
N ASP A 29 -16.03 9.86 29.62
CA ASP A 29 -16.51 11.08 30.27
C ASP A 29 -15.49 11.69 31.26
N GLY A 30 -14.40 10.97 31.52
CA GLY A 30 -13.34 11.37 32.46
C GLY A 30 -13.52 10.82 33.87
N SER A 31 -14.58 10.02 34.12
CA SER A 31 -14.79 9.31 35.39
C SER A 31 -13.64 8.34 35.70
N TRP A 32 -13.05 7.76 34.66
CA TRP A 32 -11.82 6.98 34.74
C TRP A 32 -10.84 7.39 33.64
N LYS A 33 -9.55 7.23 33.92
CA LYS A 33 -8.46 7.54 32.98
C LYS A 33 -7.64 6.29 32.70
N ILE A 34 -7.28 6.09 31.43
CA ILE A 34 -6.42 5.01 30.96
C ILE A 34 -4.98 5.29 31.40
N PRO A 35 -4.33 4.43 32.20
CA PRO A 35 -2.91 4.56 32.50
C PRO A 35 -2.09 4.49 31.21
N LEU A 36 -1.24 5.49 30.97
CA LEU A 36 -0.38 5.50 29.78
C LEU A 36 0.98 4.86 30.09
N PRO A 37 1.31 3.68 29.55
CA PRO A 37 2.63 3.11 29.74
C PRO A 37 3.69 3.91 28.97
N LEU A 38 4.60 4.53 29.72
CA LEU A 38 5.73 5.29 29.21
C LEU A 38 7.05 4.60 29.57
N ASN A 39 8.08 4.77 28.74
CA ASN A 39 9.45 4.46 29.13
C ASN A 39 10.11 5.65 29.86
N GLU A 40 11.34 5.49 30.34
CA GLU A 40 12.14 6.54 31.00
C GLU A 40 12.31 7.84 30.20
N LYS A 41 12.07 7.80 28.88
CA LYS A 41 12.15 8.97 27.99
C LYS A 41 10.78 9.58 27.67
N GLY A 42 9.73 9.16 28.38
CA GLY A 42 8.36 9.59 28.13
C GLY A 42 7.78 9.08 26.80
N GLN A 43 8.31 8.02 26.21
CA GLN A 43 7.76 7.46 24.97
C GLN A 43 6.68 6.43 25.29
N PRO A 44 5.50 6.50 24.64
CA PRO A 44 4.47 5.46 24.80
C PRO A 44 4.97 4.10 24.32
N ILE A 45 4.84 3.07 25.17
CA ILE A 45 5.29 1.70 24.89
C ILE A 45 4.14 0.69 24.96
N GLY A 46 4.35 -0.49 24.38
CA GLY A 46 3.38 -1.58 24.42
C GLY A 46 2.11 -1.34 23.58
N PRO A 47 1.13 -2.27 23.67
CA PRO A 47 -0.14 -2.16 22.97
C PRO A 47 -0.91 -0.89 23.31
N ASP A 48 -0.97 -0.50 24.58
CA ASP A 48 -1.73 0.67 25.03
C ASP A 48 -1.09 1.99 24.62
N GLY A 49 0.25 2.08 24.66
CA GLY A 49 0.98 3.22 24.12
C GLY A 49 0.77 3.38 22.60
N LYS A 50 0.68 2.26 21.87
CA LYS A 50 0.33 2.27 20.44
C LYS A 50 -1.10 2.75 20.22
N THR A 51 -2.05 2.28 21.04
CA THR A 51 -3.45 2.72 21.01
C THR A 51 -3.58 4.21 21.28
N PHE A 52 -2.83 4.75 22.24
CA PHE A 52 -2.75 6.19 22.51
C PHE A 52 -2.29 6.97 21.26
N VAL A 53 -1.18 6.56 20.64
CA VAL A 53 -0.67 7.23 19.42
C VAL A 53 -1.67 7.13 18.26
N TRP A 54 -2.37 6.00 18.12
CA TRP A 54 -3.43 5.84 17.13
C TRP A 54 -4.63 6.75 17.41
N TRP A 55 -5.02 6.89 18.67
CA TRP A 55 -6.08 7.79 19.12
C TRP A 55 -5.73 9.25 18.86
N LEU A 56 -4.51 9.70 19.18
CA LEU A 56 -4.04 11.03 18.80
C LEU A 56 -4.04 11.25 17.27
N GLY A 57 -3.79 10.18 16.49
CA GLY A 57 -3.91 10.22 15.04
C GLY A 57 -5.31 10.59 14.54
N THR A 58 -6.35 10.33 15.34
CA THR A 58 -7.73 10.67 15.01
C THR A 58 -8.01 12.17 15.10
N PHE A 59 -7.26 12.92 15.93
CA PHE A 59 -7.39 14.37 16.08
C PHE A 59 -7.11 15.07 14.76
N MET A 60 -6.14 14.56 14.00
CA MET A 60 -5.72 15.11 12.69
C MET A 60 -6.74 14.88 11.57
N ARG A 61 -7.86 14.21 11.86
CA ARG A 61 -9.01 14.04 10.96
C ARG A 61 -10.20 14.90 11.38
N ASN A 62 -10.08 15.60 12.51
CA ASN A 62 -11.03 16.60 12.97
C ASN A 62 -10.38 17.97 12.87
N GLY A 63 -10.63 18.67 11.75
CA GLY A 63 -10.02 19.98 11.49
C GLY A 63 -10.43 21.07 12.47
N LEU A 64 -11.52 20.89 13.22
CA LEU A 64 -11.96 21.82 14.27
C LEU A 64 -11.23 21.62 15.60
N LEU A 65 -10.73 20.41 15.86
CA LEU A 65 -9.94 20.12 17.05
C LEU A 65 -8.45 20.33 16.80
N CYS A 66 -7.92 19.77 15.71
CA CYS A 66 -6.51 19.90 15.34
C CYS A 66 -6.35 20.29 13.87
N PRO A 67 -6.32 21.61 13.57
CA PRO A 67 -6.26 22.10 12.20
C PRO A 67 -4.93 21.75 11.53
N LEU A 68 -4.96 21.42 10.23
CA LEU A 68 -3.79 21.07 9.43
C LEU A 68 -3.02 22.30 8.89
N VAL A 69 -3.58 23.49 9.10
CA VAL A 69 -2.98 24.81 8.82
C VAL A 69 -3.01 25.68 10.09
N PRO A 70 -2.11 26.66 10.26
CA PRO A 70 -0.98 27.03 9.40
C PRO A 70 0.16 25.98 9.36
N VAL A 71 1.13 26.13 8.47
CA VAL A 71 2.13 25.08 8.20
C VAL A 71 2.95 24.68 9.43
N ALA A 72 3.41 25.65 10.21
CA ALA A 72 4.24 25.40 11.38
C ALA A 72 3.36 25.14 12.61
N TRP A 73 3.64 24.08 13.36
CA TRP A 73 2.91 23.76 14.60
C TRP A 73 2.96 24.87 15.66
N PRO A 74 4.10 25.57 15.87
CA PRO A 74 4.14 26.70 16.79
C PRO A 74 3.12 27.80 16.45
N ASN A 75 2.84 28.00 15.16
CA ASN A 75 1.92 29.04 14.67
C ASN A 75 0.45 28.66 14.77
N VAL A 76 0.11 27.40 15.11
CA VAL A 76 -1.28 27.02 15.38
C VAL A 76 -1.73 27.74 16.63
N GLU A 77 -2.93 28.33 16.57
CA GLU A 77 -3.53 29.06 17.69
C GLU A 77 -3.55 28.20 18.96
N GLU A 78 -3.32 28.86 20.09
CA GLU A 78 -3.20 28.19 21.37
C GLU A 78 -4.49 27.50 21.81
N LYS A 79 -5.65 28.06 21.42
CA LYS A 79 -6.96 27.44 21.64
C LYS A 79 -7.01 25.97 21.20
N PHE A 80 -6.60 25.67 19.98
CA PHE A 80 -6.61 24.28 19.49
C PHE A 80 -5.66 23.37 20.27
N LYS A 81 -4.53 23.90 20.75
CA LYS A 81 -3.58 23.15 21.59
C LYS A 81 -4.19 22.83 22.95
N LEU A 82 -4.90 23.79 23.54
CA LEU A 82 -5.63 23.62 24.79
C LEU A 82 -6.81 22.64 24.65
N ASP A 83 -7.58 22.75 23.58
CA ASP A 83 -8.69 21.82 23.29
C ASP A 83 -8.15 20.38 23.13
N CYS A 84 -7.05 20.20 22.39
CA CYS A 84 -6.38 18.91 22.29
C CYS A 84 -5.88 18.39 23.64
N TRP A 85 -5.30 19.27 24.45
CA TRP A 85 -4.80 18.92 25.79
C TRP A 85 -5.93 18.47 26.71
N SER A 86 -7.04 19.20 26.74
CA SER A 86 -8.24 18.86 27.51
C SER A 86 -8.73 17.45 27.19
N GLU A 87 -8.79 17.06 25.91
CA GLU A 87 -9.21 15.73 25.51
C GLU A 87 -8.25 14.62 26.00
N ILE A 88 -6.93 14.90 26.00
CA ILE A 88 -5.88 13.98 26.47
C ILE A 88 -5.95 13.85 27.99
N GLU A 89 -5.91 14.96 28.71
CA GLU A 89 -5.95 15.03 30.17
C GLU A 89 -7.21 14.35 30.71
N LYS A 90 -8.34 14.51 30.03
CA LYS A 90 -9.61 13.88 30.40
C LYS A 90 -9.56 12.34 30.38
N ARG A 91 -8.74 11.72 29.51
CA ARG A 91 -8.85 10.28 29.20
C ARG A 91 -7.64 9.46 29.55
N TYR A 92 -6.47 10.08 29.65
CA TYR A 92 -5.22 9.41 29.93
C TYR A 92 -4.61 9.92 31.22
N LEU A 93 -4.12 8.99 32.03
CA LEU A 93 -3.29 9.27 33.18
C LEU A 93 -1.82 9.18 32.73
N ILE A 94 -1.16 10.34 32.69
CA ILE A 94 0.27 10.46 32.39
C ILE A 94 1.02 10.38 33.72
N ASP A 95 1.97 9.46 33.79
CA ASP A 95 2.78 9.25 34.98
C ASP A 95 3.60 10.52 35.32
N PRO A 96 3.33 11.17 36.49
CA PRO A 96 4.00 12.41 36.87
C PRO A 96 5.49 12.22 37.20
N ASP A 97 5.93 11.00 37.52
CA ASP A 97 7.32 10.69 37.84
C ASP A 97 8.17 10.59 36.55
N ILE A 98 7.54 10.21 35.43
CA ILE A 98 8.21 10.11 34.12
C ILE A 98 8.12 11.45 33.37
N VAL A 99 6.94 12.06 33.33
CA VAL A 99 6.72 13.37 32.71
C VAL A 99 6.11 14.30 33.74
N GLN A 100 6.93 15.23 34.23
CA GLN A 100 6.52 16.17 35.27
C GLN A 100 5.26 16.93 34.85
N PRO A 101 4.28 17.16 35.76
CA PRO A 101 3.04 17.89 35.47
C PRO A 101 3.18 19.16 34.61
N PRO A 102 4.12 20.09 34.87
CA PRO A 102 4.29 21.29 34.04
C PRO A 102 4.70 21.00 32.58
N ASP A 103 5.35 19.85 32.34
CA ASP A 103 5.87 19.48 31.02
C ASP A 103 4.89 18.60 30.21
N GLN A 104 3.84 18.07 30.83
CA GLN A 104 2.95 17.09 30.17
C GLN A 104 2.24 17.67 28.94
N MET A 105 1.76 18.91 29.03
CA MET A 105 1.15 19.58 27.89
C MET A 105 2.18 19.77 26.77
N GLY A 106 3.38 20.27 27.08
CA GLY A 106 4.45 20.46 26.10
C GLY A 106 4.86 19.15 25.41
N TRP A 107 4.99 18.08 26.21
CA TRP A 107 5.25 16.72 25.75
C TRP A 107 4.15 16.22 24.78
N ALA A 108 2.88 16.35 25.15
CA ALA A 108 1.76 15.92 24.32
C ALA A 108 1.69 16.72 22.99
N MET A 109 1.91 18.04 23.07
CA MET A 109 1.95 18.91 21.90
C MET A 109 3.10 18.54 20.95
N HIS A 110 4.23 18.06 21.47
CA HIS A 110 5.32 17.55 20.63
C HIS A 110 4.86 16.35 19.79
N ILE A 111 4.19 15.37 20.41
CA ILE A 111 3.67 14.17 19.73
C ILE A 111 2.63 14.56 18.68
N LEU A 112 1.67 15.41 19.04
CA LEU A 112 0.64 15.90 18.11
C LEU A 112 1.27 16.64 16.92
N GLY A 113 2.26 17.49 17.16
CA GLY A 113 2.99 18.18 16.09
C GLY A 113 3.67 17.22 15.10
N VAL A 114 4.22 16.10 15.59
CA VAL A 114 4.80 15.05 14.75
C VAL A 114 3.70 14.32 13.95
N LEU A 115 2.61 13.91 14.59
CA LEU A 115 1.50 13.20 13.95
C LEU A 115 0.81 14.07 12.88
N ARG A 116 0.59 15.35 13.18
CA ARG A 116 0.07 16.35 12.24
C ARG A 116 0.94 16.47 11.00
N ARG A 117 2.25 16.58 11.18
CA ARG A 117 3.21 16.63 10.06
C ARG A 117 3.10 15.37 9.21
N ASN A 118 3.03 14.19 9.84
CA ASN A 118 2.89 12.92 9.14
C ASN A 118 1.57 12.84 8.35
N ARG A 119 0.45 13.31 8.92
CA ARG A 119 -0.84 13.37 8.22
C ARG A 119 -0.76 14.24 6.97
N ARG A 120 -0.15 15.43 7.06
CA ARG A 120 0.03 16.33 5.91
C ARG A 120 0.93 15.71 4.84
N THR A 121 2.01 15.04 5.23
CA THR A 121 2.87 14.30 4.29
C THR A 121 2.11 13.17 3.60
N LYS A 122 1.28 12.43 4.34
CA LYS A 122 0.45 11.35 3.77
C LYS A 122 -0.56 11.92 2.77
N LEU A 123 -1.28 12.99 3.12
CA LEU A 123 -2.21 13.66 2.21
C LEU A 123 -1.50 14.15 0.93
N LYS A 124 -0.30 14.76 1.06
CA LYS A 124 0.48 15.15 -0.13
C LYS A 124 0.81 13.93 -1.00
N LYS A 125 1.30 12.84 -0.40
CA LYS A 125 1.67 11.61 -1.13
C LYS A 125 0.47 10.97 -1.83
N ASP A 126 -0.69 10.98 -1.18
CA ASP A 126 -1.89 10.30 -1.67
C ASP A 126 -2.53 11.07 -2.83
N HIS A 127 -2.46 12.41 -2.82
CA HIS A 127 -3.19 13.28 -3.76
C HIS A 127 -2.31 14.02 -4.78
N VAL A 128 -1.09 14.43 -4.42
CA VAL A 128 -0.16 15.10 -5.34
C VAL A 128 0.64 14.03 -6.08
N LYS A 129 0.08 13.56 -7.21
CA LYS A 129 0.73 12.62 -8.13
C LYS A 129 1.42 13.37 -9.27
N VAL A 130 2.31 12.67 -9.98
CA VAL A 130 3.00 13.21 -11.16
C VAL A 130 1.97 13.62 -12.21
N GLY A 131 2.07 14.84 -12.73
CA GLY A 131 1.18 15.37 -13.78
C GLY A 131 -0.11 16.03 -13.29
N VAL A 132 -0.41 16.01 -11.99
CA VAL A 132 -1.61 16.69 -11.45
C VAL A 132 -1.35 18.17 -11.25
N THR A 133 -2.20 19.03 -11.81
CA THR A 133 -2.09 20.48 -11.63
C THR A 133 -2.75 20.95 -10.33
N LYS A 134 -2.43 22.18 -9.91
CA LYS A 134 -3.01 22.79 -8.72
C LYS A 134 -4.53 22.94 -8.86
N GLU A 135 -4.99 23.37 -10.02
CA GLU A 135 -6.40 23.65 -10.34
C GLU A 135 -7.22 22.36 -10.32
N GLN A 136 -6.69 21.28 -10.91
CA GLN A 136 -7.30 19.95 -10.87
C GLN A 136 -7.46 19.46 -9.42
N LEU A 137 -6.48 19.74 -8.56
CA LEU A 137 -6.51 19.31 -7.17
C LEU A 137 -7.47 20.13 -6.29
N LEU A 138 -7.68 21.40 -6.63
CA LEU A 138 -8.67 22.27 -5.99
C LEU A 138 -10.10 21.99 -6.45
N ALA A 139 -10.27 21.57 -7.72
CA ALA A 139 -11.58 21.18 -8.26
C ALA A 139 -12.02 19.77 -7.82
N ALA A 140 -11.08 18.93 -7.37
CA ALA A 140 -11.38 17.58 -6.88
C ALA A 140 -12.10 17.61 -5.52
N VAL A 141 -12.88 16.55 -5.26
CA VAL A 141 -13.58 16.37 -3.98
C VAL A 141 -12.58 16.38 -2.82
N THR A 142 -12.85 17.22 -1.82
CA THR A 142 -12.03 17.32 -0.61
C THR A 142 -11.91 15.96 0.09
N PRO A 143 -10.70 15.55 0.52
CA PRO A 143 -10.51 14.27 1.18
C PRO A 143 -11.35 14.12 2.45
N PRO A 144 -11.92 12.93 2.75
CA PRO A 144 -12.71 12.72 3.96
C PRO A 144 -11.93 13.06 5.24
N GLY A 145 -12.58 13.79 6.15
CA GLY A 145 -11.97 14.25 7.41
C GLY A 145 -10.93 15.36 7.23
N VAL A 146 -11.01 16.12 6.14
CA VAL A 146 -10.25 17.36 5.92
C VAL A 146 -11.24 18.48 5.62
N MET A 147 -11.10 19.61 6.30
CA MET A 147 -11.91 20.80 6.04
C MET A 147 -11.50 21.42 4.70
N GLU A 148 -12.48 21.85 3.90
CA GLU A 148 -12.24 22.40 2.55
C GLU A 148 -11.28 23.59 2.55
N GLU A 149 -11.45 24.51 3.50
CA GLU A 149 -10.57 25.67 3.65
C GLU A 149 -9.11 25.25 3.95
N GLN A 150 -8.93 24.30 4.87
CA GLN A 150 -7.61 23.77 5.21
C GLN A 150 -6.99 23.00 4.04
N TRP A 151 -7.81 22.27 3.26
CA TRP A 151 -7.38 21.60 2.04
C TRP A 151 -6.85 22.60 1.02
N ARG A 152 -7.63 23.64 0.72
CA ARG A 152 -7.26 24.71 -0.21
C ARG A 152 -5.93 25.36 0.17
N GLU A 153 -5.76 25.72 1.44
CA GLU A 153 -4.51 26.33 1.91
C GLU A 153 -3.33 25.34 1.85
N MET A 154 -3.54 24.05 2.16
CA MET A 154 -2.51 23.03 2.00
C MET A 154 -2.08 22.84 0.54
N VAL A 155 -3.03 22.79 -0.39
CA VAL A 155 -2.76 22.70 -1.83
C VAL A 155 -2.00 23.94 -2.31
N ASN A 156 -2.45 25.15 -1.92
CA ASN A 156 -1.73 26.39 -2.20
C ASN A 156 -0.28 26.34 -1.69
N TYR A 157 -0.05 25.88 -0.47
CA TYR A 157 1.29 25.73 0.09
C TYR A 157 2.16 24.71 -0.66
N TRP A 158 1.58 23.58 -1.10
CA TRP A 158 2.32 22.55 -1.83
C TRP A 158 2.79 23.02 -3.20
N PHE A 159 1.94 23.76 -3.91
CA PHE A 159 2.23 24.32 -5.24
C PHE A 159 2.88 25.71 -5.20
N HIS A 160 3.11 26.27 -4.02
CA HIS A 160 3.87 27.51 -3.87
C HIS A 160 5.30 27.32 -4.40
N GLU A 161 5.82 28.31 -5.14
CA GLU A 161 7.12 28.25 -5.82
C GLU A 161 8.26 27.76 -4.91
N LYS A 162 8.42 28.37 -3.73
CA LYS A 162 9.43 27.95 -2.72
C LYS A 162 9.31 26.48 -2.28
N THR A 163 8.12 25.88 -2.34
CA THR A 163 7.88 24.48 -1.98
C THR A 163 8.14 23.56 -3.17
N MET A 164 7.78 24.00 -4.38
CA MET A 164 8.02 23.30 -5.64
C MET A 164 9.51 23.30 -6.02
N ALA A 165 10.25 24.39 -5.81
CA ALA A 165 11.70 24.44 -6.04
C ALA A 165 12.45 23.38 -5.21
N LYS A 166 11.99 23.09 -3.99
CA LYS A 166 12.51 22.01 -3.15
C LYS A 166 12.11 20.60 -3.62
N ALA A 167 11.01 20.48 -4.38
CA ALA A 167 10.46 19.21 -4.84
C ALA A 167 10.90 18.83 -6.26
N ASN A 168 11.08 19.83 -7.13
CA ASN A 168 11.47 19.68 -8.53
C ASN A 168 12.98 19.44 -8.71
N GLY A 169 13.71 19.30 -7.60
CA GLY A 169 15.12 18.88 -7.61
C GLY A 169 16.05 19.89 -8.28
N VAL A 170 15.75 21.20 -8.26
CA VAL A 170 16.70 22.20 -8.79
C VAL A 170 18.09 21.89 -8.22
N PRO A 171 19.12 21.67 -9.06
CA PRO A 171 20.44 21.29 -8.58
C PRO A 171 20.90 22.34 -7.58
N VAL A 172 21.19 21.89 -6.35
CA VAL A 172 21.61 22.78 -5.27
C VAL A 172 23.12 22.68 -5.15
N GLU A 173 23.81 23.82 -5.20
CA GLU A 173 25.25 23.86 -4.96
C GLU A 173 25.56 23.97 -3.47
N ARG A 174 26.75 23.51 -3.06
CA ARG A 174 27.22 23.66 -1.67
C ARG A 174 27.22 25.11 -1.18
N ALA A 175 27.48 26.07 -2.06
CA ALA A 175 27.46 27.49 -1.75
C ALA A 175 26.05 27.97 -1.35
N ASP A 176 25.02 27.56 -2.10
CA ASP A 176 23.62 27.88 -1.77
C ASP A 176 23.20 27.28 -0.43
N ILE A 177 23.67 26.06 -0.12
CA ILE A 177 23.44 25.42 1.19
C ILE A 177 24.10 26.23 2.30
N TYR A 178 25.34 26.70 2.10
CA TYR A 178 26.03 27.51 3.09
C TYR A 178 25.26 28.79 3.40
N LEU A 179 24.87 29.55 2.36
CA LEU A 179 24.05 30.74 2.51
C LEU A 179 22.75 30.43 3.26
N LYS A 180 22.12 29.28 3.00
CA LYS A 180 20.88 28.91 3.66
C LYS A 180 21.04 28.53 5.14
N VAL A 181 22.15 27.87 5.50
CA VAL A 181 22.38 27.32 6.85
C VAL A 181 23.02 28.34 7.78
N TYR A 182 23.92 29.17 7.26
CA TYR A 182 24.72 30.11 8.07
C TYR A 182 24.16 31.53 8.08
N ARG A 183 23.02 31.79 7.42
CA ARG A 183 22.29 33.06 7.47
C ARG A 183 21.08 32.97 8.39
N ARG A 184 20.96 33.93 9.30
CA ARG A 184 19.81 34.10 10.19
C ARG A 184 18.60 34.67 9.43
N ARG A 185 17.44 34.70 10.10
CA ARG A 185 16.19 35.23 9.51
C ARG A 185 16.28 36.73 9.19
N ASP A 186 17.05 37.49 9.97
CA ASP A 186 17.29 38.92 9.80
C ASP A 186 18.31 39.25 8.68
N GLY A 187 18.89 38.23 8.03
CA GLY A 187 19.88 38.39 6.96
C GLY A 187 21.34 38.35 7.43
N THR A 188 21.61 38.40 8.74
CA THR A 188 22.96 38.38 9.30
C THR A 188 23.54 36.96 9.39
N GLY A 189 24.86 36.85 9.38
CA GLY A 189 25.58 35.59 9.59
C GLY A 189 25.39 35.08 11.00
N VAL A 190 25.38 33.76 11.18
CA VAL A 190 25.30 33.13 12.52
C VAL A 190 26.47 33.59 13.41
N THR A 191 27.64 33.83 12.82
CA THR A 191 28.86 34.38 13.45
C THR A 191 29.52 35.45 12.54
N PRO A 192 30.42 36.30 13.06
CA PRO A 192 31.15 37.28 12.23
C PRO A 192 31.93 36.64 11.08
N ARG A 193 32.63 35.53 11.36
CA ARG A 193 33.32 34.75 10.32
C ARG A 193 32.35 34.17 9.28
N ALA A 194 31.17 33.72 9.70
CA ALA A 194 30.15 33.27 8.76
C ALA A 194 29.63 34.42 7.89
N GLN A 195 29.52 35.64 8.43
CA GLN A 195 29.16 36.83 7.66
C GLN A 195 30.21 37.13 6.58
N GLU A 196 31.50 37.11 6.92
CA GLU A 196 32.59 37.29 5.95
C GLU A 196 32.52 36.25 4.82
N ASN A 197 32.33 34.98 5.19
CA ASN A 197 32.17 33.90 4.22
C ASN A 197 30.92 34.09 3.34
N ILE A 198 29.80 34.51 3.91
CA ILE A 198 28.56 34.80 3.19
C ILE A 198 28.80 35.89 2.14
N ASN A 199 29.41 37.01 2.54
CA ASN A 199 29.72 38.12 1.64
C ASN A 199 30.58 37.65 0.46
N ARG A 200 31.63 36.87 0.75
CA ARG A 200 32.56 36.36 -0.26
C ARG A 200 31.91 35.34 -1.19
N ILE A 201 30.99 34.51 -0.68
CA ILE A 201 30.21 33.57 -1.48
C ILE A 201 29.28 34.34 -2.44
N GLU A 202 28.56 35.35 -1.95
CA GLU A 202 27.64 36.14 -2.78
C GLU A 202 28.38 36.91 -3.87
N GLU A 203 29.52 37.51 -3.53
CA GLU A 203 30.40 38.17 -4.49
C GLU A 203 30.82 37.22 -5.62
N LEU A 204 31.30 36.02 -5.27
CA LEU A 204 31.73 35.02 -6.24
C LEU A 204 30.56 34.47 -7.07
N LEU A 205 29.38 34.26 -6.48
CA LEU A 205 28.19 33.79 -7.22
C LEU A 205 27.64 34.87 -8.17
N GLY A 206 27.95 36.15 -7.94
CA GLY A 206 27.61 37.26 -8.83
C GLY A 206 28.50 37.34 -10.09
N GLN A 207 29.66 36.68 -10.09
CA GLN A 207 30.55 36.64 -11.24
C GLN A 207 30.07 35.64 -12.31
N PRO A 208 30.30 35.91 -13.61
CA PRO A 208 29.91 35.00 -14.67
C PRO A 208 30.65 33.66 -14.56
N ASN A 209 29.99 32.56 -14.94
CA ASN A 209 30.54 31.20 -14.99
C ASN A 209 30.95 30.57 -13.63
N MET A 210 30.57 31.16 -12.50
CA MET A 210 30.88 30.61 -11.17
C MET A 210 29.89 29.56 -10.65
N ARG A 211 28.71 29.49 -11.25
CA ARG A 211 27.68 28.47 -10.98
C ARG A 211 28.01 27.15 -11.68
N LEU A 212 27.72 26.04 -11.00
CA LEU A 212 27.88 24.69 -11.51
C LEU A 212 26.67 24.29 -12.38
N ARG A 213 26.92 23.47 -13.40
CA ARG A 213 25.84 22.76 -14.13
C ARG A 213 25.80 21.31 -13.70
N GLY A 214 24.60 20.80 -13.47
CA GLY A 214 24.37 19.38 -13.21
C GLY A 214 22.91 19.01 -13.25
N GLU A 215 22.64 17.71 -13.31
CA GLU A 215 21.28 17.16 -13.36
C GLU A 215 20.62 17.18 -11.96
N PRO A 216 19.32 17.52 -11.87
CA PRO A 216 18.52 17.50 -10.64
C PRO A 216 18.65 16.25 -9.77
N SER A 217 18.95 15.10 -10.37
CA SER A 217 19.01 13.79 -9.71
C SER A 217 20.34 13.48 -9.02
N SER A 218 21.41 14.26 -9.24
CA SER A 218 22.77 13.94 -8.77
C SER A 218 23.11 14.41 -7.34
N GLY A 219 22.12 14.89 -6.58
CA GLY A 219 22.34 15.41 -5.22
C GLY A 219 22.96 16.81 -5.20
N VAL A 220 23.73 17.14 -4.16
CA VAL A 220 24.35 18.47 -4.02
C VAL A 220 25.52 18.59 -4.99
N LEU A 221 25.50 19.60 -5.85
CA LEU A 221 26.58 19.85 -6.81
C LEU A 221 27.83 20.36 -6.10
N TRP A 222 28.99 19.83 -6.51
CA TRP A 222 30.29 20.23 -5.99
C TRP A 222 31.37 20.14 -7.07
N SER A 223 32.40 20.98 -6.89
CA SER A 223 33.66 20.91 -7.62
C SER A 223 34.85 21.23 -6.73
N LYS A 224 36.05 20.83 -7.15
CA LYS A 224 37.30 21.15 -6.44
C LYS A 224 37.53 22.65 -6.30
N ASP A 225 37.08 23.40 -7.31
CA ASP A 225 37.26 24.86 -7.41
C ASP A 225 35.91 25.61 -7.40
N ASP A 226 34.85 24.99 -6.87
CA ASP A 226 33.56 25.66 -6.69
C ASP A 226 33.64 26.84 -5.71
N VAL A 227 32.63 27.70 -5.71
CA VAL A 227 32.58 28.88 -4.83
C VAL A 227 32.79 28.49 -3.36
N TYR A 228 32.25 27.36 -2.94
CA TYR A 228 32.40 26.88 -1.57
C TYR A 228 33.86 26.58 -1.22
N ALA A 229 34.59 25.85 -2.08
CA ALA A 229 36.00 25.53 -1.89
C ALA A 229 36.89 26.79 -1.96
N ARG A 230 36.55 27.77 -2.79
CA ARG A 230 37.29 29.04 -2.85
C ARG A 230 37.20 29.86 -1.57
N VAL A 231 36.06 29.81 -0.87
CA VAL A 231 35.84 30.57 0.37
C VAL A 231 36.31 29.79 1.61
N LEU A 232 36.02 28.50 1.69
CA LEU A 232 36.33 27.67 2.87
C LEU A 232 37.64 26.85 2.73
N GLY A 233 38.37 27.04 1.64
CA GLY A 233 39.60 26.33 1.31
C GLY A 233 39.36 24.95 0.65
N PRO A 234 40.43 24.31 0.17
CA PRO A 234 40.35 23.02 -0.52
C PRO A 234 39.83 21.89 0.38
N GLU A 235 39.24 20.86 -0.24
CA GLU A 235 38.75 19.68 0.47
C GLU A 235 39.90 18.83 1.03
N ARG A 236 39.67 18.24 2.21
CA ARG A 236 40.60 17.28 2.81
C ARG A 236 40.43 15.90 2.17
N PRO A 237 41.47 15.04 2.15
CA PRO A 237 41.34 13.67 1.68
C PRO A 237 40.22 12.90 2.42
N GLY A 238 39.52 12.03 1.69
CA GLY A 238 38.56 11.08 2.27
C GLY A 238 37.11 11.54 2.36
N ARG A 239 36.79 12.84 2.32
CA ARG A 239 35.39 13.30 2.29
C ARG A 239 35.24 14.72 1.75
N VAL A 240 34.21 14.93 0.92
CA VAL A 240 33.80 16.27 0.47
C VAL A 240 32.79 16.87 1.46
N ARG A 241 33.05 18.09 1.96
CA ARG A 241 32.12 18.83 2.82
C ARG A 241 30.82 19.15 2.09
N GLY A 242 29.68 19.08 2.78
CA GLY A 242 28.39 19.56 2.28
C GLY A 242 27.61 18.66 1.31
N VAL A 243 28.15 17.49 0.92
CA VAL A 243 27.54 16.62 -0.12
C VAL A 243 27.07 15.25 0.38
N GLY A 244 27.07 15.03 1.70
CA GLY A 244 26.60 13.79 2.32
C GLY A 244 27.72 12.81 2.72
N LEU A 245 27.39 11.52 2.79
CA LEU A 245 28.31 10.43 3.15
C LEU A 245 28.79 9.71 1.88
N GLY A 246 30.06 9.28 1.87
CA GLY A 246 30.62 8.42 0.82
C GLY A 246 31.21 9.13 -0.40
N ILE A 247 31.04 10.46 -0.55
CA ILE A 247 31.66 11.22 -1.64
C ILE A 247 33.07 11.65 -1.25
N THR A 248 34.05 11.25 -2.07
CA THR A 248 35.47 11.58 -1.89
C THR A 248 35.95 12.58 -2.95
N PRO A 249 36.94 13.43 -2.65
CA PRO A 249 37.49 14.40 -3.62
C PRO A 249 38.11 13.77 -4.88
N SER A 250 38.41 12.47 -4.84
CA SER A 250 38.92 11.67 -5.97
C SER A 250 37.81 11.11 -6.87
N GLY A 251 36.54 11.29 -6.50
CA GLY A 251 35.38 10.83 -7.27
C GLY A 251 34.93 11.81 -8.36
N ARG A 252 33.78 11.51 -8.99
CA ARG A 252 33.17 12.37 -10.02
C ARG A 252 32.71 13.70 -9.40
N SER A 253 33.16 14.79 -10.02
CA SER A 253 32.82 16.19 -9.71
C SER A 253 31.83 16.73 -10.75
N ALA A 254 31.03 17.73 -10.40
CA ALA A 254 30.29 18.51 -11.38
C ALA A 254 31.25 19.42 -12.17
N THR A 255 31.00 19.59 -13.47
CA THR A 255 31.87 20.40 -14.35
C THR A 255 31.43 21.87 -14.31
N ASN A 256 32.39 22.79 -14.29
CA ASN A 256 32.14 24.24 -14.38
C ASN A 256 31.68 24.60 -15.80
N ALA A 257 30.95 25.71 -15.94
CA ALA A 257 30.44 26.20 -17.23
C ALA A 257 31.53 26.50 -18.29
N SER A 258 32.81 26.58 -17.91
CA SER A 258 33.94 26.92 -18.78
C SER A 258 34.73 25.74 -19.35
N GLN A 259 34.36 24.48 -19.06
CA GLN A 259 35.13 23.30 -19.49
C GLN A 259 34.30 22.30 -20.29
N PHE A 260 33.57 22.80 -21.28
CA PHE A 260 32.88 21.97 -22.28
C PHE A 260 33.80 21.60 -23.45
N THR A 261 35.03 21.14 -23.17
CA THR A 261 35.85 20.42 -24.14
C THR A 261 36.65 19.34 -23.42
N SER A 262 36.55 18.13 -23.96
CA SER A 262 37.31 16.92 -23.60
C SER A 262 36.80 16.15 -22.37
N THR A 263 35.98 15.14 -22.68
CA THR A 263 35.75 13.94 -21.88
C THR A 263 37.10 13.41 -21.34
N PRO A 264 37.33 13.36 -20.02
CA PRO A 264 38.49 12.66 -19.50
C PRO A 264 38.23 11.16 -19.67
N LEU A 265 39.09 10.51 -20.45
CA LEU A 265 39.13 9.05 -20.59
C LEU A 265 39.12 8.40 -19.20
N LEU A 266 38.09 7.59 -18.92
CA LEU A 266 38.06 6.76 -17.72
C LEU A 266 39.29 5.82 -17.73
N PRO A 267 39.87 5.50 -16.57
CA PRO A 267 40.97 4.54 -16.50
C PRO A 267 40.53 3.19 -17.09
N SER A 268 41.39 2.60 -17.93
CA SER A 268 41.18 1.37 -18.71
C SER A 268 40.60 0.20 -17.91
N ARG A 269 40.92 0.09 -16.61
CA ARG A 269 40.40 -0.95 -15.73
C ARG A 269 38.90 -0.81 -15.43
N THR A 270 38.38 0.41 -15.40
CA THR A 270 36.96 0.67 -15.13
C THR A 270 36.11 0.44 -16.36
N THR A 271 36.60 0.81 -17.56
CA THR A 271 35.94 0.48 -18.83
C THR A 271 35.88 -1.02 -19.07
N GLN A 272 36.94 -1.75 -18.68
CA GLN A 272 36.96 -3.22 -18.77
C GLN A 272 35.90 -3.87 -17.87
N ARG A 273 35.78 -3.43 -16.60
CA ARG A 273 34.74 -3.94 -15.69
C ARG A 273 33.32 -3.59 -16.13
N ILE A 274 33.12 -2.42 -16.74
CA ILE A 274 31.82 -2.03 -17.29
C ILE A 274 31.46 -2.96 -18.46
N SER A 275 32.40 -3.21 -19.38
CA SER A 275 32.19 -4.15 -20.48
C SER A 275 31.94 -5.60 -20.00
N GLU A 276 32.66 -6.06 -18.98
CA GLU A 276 32.42 -7.37 -18.36
C GLU A 276 31.02 -7.47 -17.73
N LEU A 277 30.57 -6.42 -17.05
CA LEU A 277 29.23 -6.34 -16.47
C LEU A 277 28.13 -6.26 -17.53
N GLU A 278 28.35 -5.51 -18.61
CA GLU A 278 27.44 -5.45 -19.75
C GLU A 278 27.31 -6.82 -20.40
N ASN A 279 28.42 -7.51 -20.63
CA ASN A 279 28.43 -8.88 -21.16
C ASN A 279 27.73 -9.88 -20.21
N HIS A 280 27.94 -9.74 -18.90
CA HIS A 280 27.24 -10.57 -17.92
C HIS A 280 25.74 -10.27 -17.89
N SER A 281 25.35 -9.00 -17.96
CA SER A 281 23.95 -8.57 -18.03
C SER A 281 23.27 -9.15 -19.26
N SER A 282 23.90 -9.09 -20.43
CA SER A 282 23.38 -9.70 -21.67
C SER A 282 23.16 -11.21 -21.52
N ARG A 283 24.13 -11.93 -20.94
CA ARG A 283 24.00 -13.37 -20.67
C ARG A 283 22.86 -13.70 -19.71
N VAL A 284 22.67 -12.91 -18.65
CA VAL A 284 21.57 -13.11 -17.70
C VAL A 284 20.22 -12.83 -18.35
N THR A 285 20.13 -11.82 -19.22
CA THR A 285 18.89 -11.54 -19.96
C THR A 285 18.54 -12.66 -20.94
N GLU A 286 19.54 -13.24 -21.61
CA GLU A 286 19.33 -14.41 -22.48
C GLU A 286 18.87 -15.63 -21.68
N GLN A 287 19.46 -15.88 -20.50
CA GLN A 287 19.02 -16.96 -19.62
C GLN A 287 17.58 -16.77 -19.12
N LEU A 288 17.19 -15.53 -18.78
CA LEU A 288 15.81 -15.25 -18.38
C LEU A 288 14.83 -15.49 -19.53
N ALA A 289 15.19 -15.11 -20.77
CA ALA A 289 14.38 -15.38 -21.94
C ALA A 289 14.22 -16.90 -22.18
N GLN A 290 15.31 -17.66 -22.07
CA GLN A 290 15.27 -19.13 -22.20
C GLN A 290 14.39 -19.80 -21.13
N VAL A 291 14.50 -19.37 -19.87
CA VAL A 291 13.67 -19.91 -18.78
C VAL A 291 12.20 -19.56 -18.97
N GLN A 292 11.88 -18.34 -19.43
CA GLN A 292 10.51 -17.95 -19.74
C GLN A 292 9.92 -18.78 -20.86
N GLU A 293 10.69 -19.07 -21.91
CA GLU A 293 10.26 -19.95 -23.00
C GLU A 293 10.02 -21.38 -22.51
N GLN A 294 10.93 -21.93 -21.70
CA GLN A 294 10.75 -23.26 -21.10
C GLN A 294 9.48 -23.33 -20.24
N LEU A 295 9.22 -22.31 -19.43
CA LEU A 295 7.98 -22.23 -18.63
C LEU A 295 6.74 -22.24 -19.53
N ALA A 296 6.69 -21.40 -20.56
CA ALA A 296 5.58 -21.36 -21.51
C ALA A 296 5.36 -22.71 -22.22
N GLN A 297 6.44 -23.41 -22.60
CA GLN A 297 6.35 -24.76 -23.18
C GLN A 297 5.83 -25.79 -22.18
N THR A 298 6.26 -25.74 -20.91
CA THR A 298 5.76 -26.66 -19.88
C THR A 298 4.30 -26.40 -19.52
N GLU A 299 3.89 -25.14 -19.45
CA GLU A 299 2.50 -24.75 -19.21
C GLU A 299 1.59 -25.22 -20.34
N ALA A 300 2.00 -25.07 -21.60
CA ALA A 300 1.25 -25.56 -22.75
C ALA A 300 1.08 -27.09 -22.71
N ARG A 301 2.16 -27.84 -22.41
CA ARG A 301 2.09 -29.30 -22.25
C ARG A 301 1.15 -29.72 -21.12
N HIS A 302 1.21 -29.04 -19.99
CA HIS A 302 0.32 -29.34 -18.86
C HIS A 302 -1.14 -29.05 -19.22
N GLN A 303 -1.39 -27.97 -19.95
CA GLN A 303 -2.74 -27.60 -20.36
C GLN A 303 -3.35 -28.57 -21.37
N GLU A 304 -2.53 -29.10 -22.29
CA GLU A 304 -2.92 -30.18 -23.21
C GLU A 304 -3.20 -31.50 -22.47
N GLN A 305 -2.41 -31.83 -21.45
CA GLN A 305 -2.67 -33.01 -20.62
C GLN A 305 -3.99 -32.87 -19.85
N LEU A 306 -4.27 -31.70 -19.29
CA LEU A 306 -5.53 -31.43 -18.59
C LEU A 306 -6.74 -31.54 -19.53
N SER A 307 -6.66 -31.00 -20.74
CA SER A 307 -7.76 -31.11 -21.72
C SER A 307 -7.99 -32.55 -22.18
N SER A 308 -6.91 -33.34 -22.36
CA SER A 308 -7.00 -34.77 -22.67
C SER A 308 -7.65 -35.57 -21.54
N ILE A 309 -7.34 -35.24 -20.28
CA ILE A 309 -7.96 -35.90 -19.12
C ILE A 309 -9.44 -35.51 -19.01
N GLU A 310 -9.76 -34.23 -19.18
CA GLU A 310 -11.13 -33.71 -19.10
C GLU A 310 -12.03 -34.34 -20.19
N ALA A 311 -11.53 -34.45 -21.43
CA ALA A 311 -12.24 -35.12 -22.51
C ALA A 311 -12.55 -36.59 -22.19
N ARG A 312 -11.57 -37.34 -21.67
CA ARG A 312 -11.75 -38.74 -21.25
C ARG A 312 -12.77 -38.87 -20.13
N HIS A 313 -12.74 -37.97 -19.15
CA HIS A 313 -13.71 -37.96 -18.06
C HIS A 313 -15.12 -37.68 -18.56
N GLN A 314 -15.27 -36.75 -19.51
CA GLN A 314 -16.57 -36.38 -20.07
C GLN A 314 -17.17 -37.50 -20.92
N GLU A 315 -16.33 -38.24 -21.65
CA GLU A 315 -16.74 -39.46 -22.37
C GLU A 315 -17.16 -40.59 -21.41
N GLN A 316 -16.45 -40.75 -20.29
CA GLN A 316 -16.85 -41.72 -19.26
C GLN A 316 -18.20 -41.37 -18.63
N LEU A 317 -18.44 -40.09 -18.32
CA LEU A 317 -19.73 -39.64 -17.78
C LEU A 317 -20.87 -39.87 -18.77
N SER A 318 -20.68 -39.54 -20.05
CA SER A 318 -21.71 -39.78 -21.08
C SER A 318 -21.99 -41.27 -21.28
N SER A 319 -20.96 -42.13 -21.21
CA SER A 319 -21.13 -43.58 -21.27
C SER A 319 -21.91 -44.12 -20.06
N ILE A 320 -21.63 -43.61 -18.86
CA ILE A 320 -22.36 -43.99 -17.63
C ILE A 320 -23.82 -43.53 -17.72
N ASP A 321 -24.07 -42.30 -18.13
CA ASP A 321 -25.42 -41.76 -18.27
C ASP A 321 -26.25 -42.54 -19.29
N ALA A 322 -25.65 -42.91 -20.43
CA ALA A 322 -26.30 -43.74 -21.44
C ALA A 322 -26.68 -45.13 -20.89
N ARG A 323 -25.79 -45.78 -20.12
CA ARG A 323 -26.10 -47.07 -19.46
C ARG A 323 -27.21 -46.93 -18.44
N ASN A 324 -27.19 -45.88 -17.62
CA ASN A 324 -28.23 -45.63 -16.62
C ASN A 324 -29.59 -45.40 -17.29
N GLN A 325 -29.64 -44.62 -18.37
CA GLN A 325 -30.86 -44.42 -19.16
C GLN A 325 -31.40 -45.72 -19.77
N GLN A 326 -30.50 -46.57 -20.31
CA GLN A 326 -30.88 -47.88 -20.84
C GLN A 326 -31.45 -48.79 -19.74
N GLN A 327 -30.80 -48.86 -18.57
CA GLN A 327 -31.30 -49.64 -17.44
C GLN A 327 -32.67 -49.14 -16.97
N MET A 328 -32.87 -47.82 -16.87
CA MET A 328 -34.18 -47.24 -16.54
C MET A 328 -35.24 -47.58 -17.59
N ALA A 329 -34.92 -47.49 -18.88
CA ALA A 329 -35.84 -47.83 -19.96
C ALA A 329 -36.23 -49.32 -19.92
N GLU A 330 -35.28 -50.21 -19.62
CA GLU A 330 -35.54 -51.64 -19.47
C GLU A 330 -36.44 -51.93 -18.25
N VAL A 331 -36.17 -51.30 -17.10
CA VAL A 331 -37.01 -51.42 -15.89
C VAL A 331 -38.43 -50.95 -16.18
N MET A 332 -38.59 -49.81 -16.86
CA MET A 332 -39.89 -49.29 -17.27
C MET A 332 -40.62 -50.23 -18.22
N ALA A 333 -39.91 -50.82 -19.20
CA ALA A 333 -40.48 -51.79 -20.12
C ALA A 333 -40.96 -53.06 -19.37
N ARG A 334 -40.15 -53.62 -18.46
CA ARG A 334 -40.52 -54.77 -17.63
C ARG A 334 -41.74 -54.48 -16.77
N MET A 335 -41.79 -53.30 -16.16
CA MET A 335 -42.93 -52.87 -15.35
C MET A 335 -44.20 -52.74 -16.21
N ASN A 336 -44.11 -52.20 -17.41
CA ASN A 336 -45.24 -52.12 -18.35
C ASN A 336 -45.73 -53.52 -18.77
N THR A 337 -44.83 -54.47 -19.01
CA THR A 337 -45.21 -55.87 -19.31
C THR A 337 -45.90 -56.54 -18.13
N LEU A 338 -45.37 -56.37 -16.90
CA LEU A 338 -46.02 -56.85 -15.67
C LEU A 338 -47.41 -56.24 -15.48
N PHE A 339 -47.53 -54.92 -15.69
CA PHE A 339 -48.81 -54.23 -15.62
C PHE A 339 -49.81 -54.76 -16.66
N ALA A 340 -49.36 -55.01 -17.89
CA ALA A 340 -50.17 -55.62 -18.94
C ALA A 340 -50.60 -57.06 -18.59
N GLN A 341 -49.71 -57.88 -18.04
CA GLN A 341 -50.03 -59.25 -17.59
C GLN A 341 -51.05 -59.25 -16.44
N ILE A 342 -50.86 -58.37 -15.45
CA ILE A 342 -51.83 -58.18 -14.37
C ILE A 342 -53.18 -57.76 -14.96
N SER A 343 -53.21 -56.75 -15.84
CA SER A 343 -54.43 -56.29 -16.49
C SER A 343 -55.14 -57.40 -17.30
N GLN A 344 -54.39 -58.22 -18.03
CA GLN A 344 -54.95 -59.36 -18.79
C GLN A 344 -55.48 -60.46 -17.85
N GLY A 345 -54.79 -60.75 -16.75
CA GLY A 345 -55.26 -61.66 -15.72
C GLY A 345 -56.58 -61.20 -15.08
N TRP A 346 -56.70 -59.91 -14.78
CA TRP A 346 -57.95 -59.30 -14.31
C TRP A 346 -59.08 -59.37 -15.34
N GLN A 347 -58.79 -59.15 -16.64
CA GLN A 347 -59.78 -59.29 -17.71
C GLN A 347 -60.25 -60.76 -17.89
N CYS A 348 -59.35 -61.73 -17.73
CA CYS A 348 -59.67 -63.15 -17.80
C CYS A 348 -60.52 -63.60 -16.59
N LEU A 349 -60.18 -63.12 -15.39
CA LEU A 349 -60.95 -63.39 -14.17
C LEU A 349 -62.36 -62.78 -14.23
N MET A 350 -62.48 -61.53 -14.69
CA MET A 350 -63.77 -60.85 -14.89
C MET A 350 -64.59 -61.47 -16.03
N GLY A 351 -63.95 -62.00 -17.07
CA GLY A 351 -64.59 -62.74 -18.17
C GLY A 351 -65.14 -64.11 -17.76
N THR A 352 -64.63 -64.70 -16.68
CA THR A 352 -65.09 -65.99 -16.14
C THR A 352 -66.22 -65.83 -15.10
N LEU A 353 -66.46 -64.60 -14.61
CA LEU A 353 -67.43 -64.30 -13.56
C LEU A 353 -68.70 -63.53 -14.04
N HIS A 354 -68.79 -63.12 -15.31
CA HIS A 354 -69.99 -62.45 -15.84
C HIS A 354 -70.91 -63.39 -16.65
N GLY A 355 -71.15 -64.58 -16.11
CA GLY A 355 -72.27 -65.43 -16.47
C GLY A 355 -73.45 -65.19 -15.53
N LYS A 356 -74.28 -64.19 -15.86
CA LYS A 356 -75.65 -63.91 -15.35
C LYS A 356 -75.76 -63.20 -14.00
N GLU A 357 -76.10 -61.90 -14.04
CA GLU A 357 -77.47 -61.43 -13.73
C GLU A 357 -77.64 -59.94 -14.04
N THR A 358 -78.84 -59.60 -14.48
CA THR A 358 -79.34 -58.28 -14.91
C THR A 358 -79.81 -57.41 -13.74
N VAL A 359 -79.61 -56.08 -13.77
CA VAL A 359 -80.62 -54.97 -13.75
C VAL A 359 -79.92 -53.57 -13.69
N HIS A 360 -80.49 -52.60 -14.43
CA HIS A 360 -80.26 -51.13 -14.59
C HIS A 360 -80.17 -50.25 -13.31
N PRO A 361 -79.93 -48.89 -13.34
CA PRO A 361 -79.58 -47.91 -14.41
C PRO A 361 -78.42 -46.90 -14.10
N LEU A 362 -78.11 -46.07 -15.10
CA LEU A 362 -77.38 -44.77 -15.15
C LEU A 362 -77.08 -44.00 -13.82
N VAL A 363 -75.80 -43.60 -13.65
CA VAL A 363 -75.39 -42.18 -13.52
C VAL A 363 -74.05 -41.99 -14.25
N ARG A 364 -74.06 -41.09 -15.23
CA ARG A 364 -72.95 -40.69 -16.08
C ARG A 364 -72.38 -39.39 -15.50
N PHE A 365 -71.18 -39.41 -14.93
CA PHE A 365 -70.37 -38.21 -14.78
C PHE A 365 -69.23 -38.28 -15.79
N GLY A 366 -69.34 -37.45 -16.82
CA GLY A 366 -68.25 -37.21 -17.75
C GLY A 366 -67.23 -36.23 -17.16
N LEU A 367 -66.03 -36.24 -17.72
CA LEU A 367 -65.19 -35.08 -18.03
C LEU A 367 -64.12 -35.55 -19.04
N PRO A 368 -63.55 -34.65 -19.87
CA PRO A 368 -63.53 -34.85 -21.31
C PRO A 368 -62.14 -34.69 -21.97
N ARG A 369 -62.09 -35.18 -23.22
CA ARG A 369 -61.37 -34.69 -24.42
C ARG A 369 -59.96 -34.11 -24.28
N GLN A 370 -59.05 -34.79 -24.97
CA GLN A 370 -57.88 -34.19 -25.64
C GLN A 370 -58.30 -33.41 -26.90
N ASN A 371 -57.63 -32.27 -27.12
CA ASN A 371 -57.32 -31.53 -28.36
C ASN A 371 -57.06 -30.06 -27.92
N ALA A 372 -56.09 -29.29 -28.39
CA ALA A 372 -55.15 -29.41 -29.49
C ALA A 372 -53.98 -28.41 -29.24
N ALA A 373 -52.98 -28.48 -30.13
CA ALA A 373 -51.73 -27.75 -30.17
C ALA A 373 -51.84 -26.24 -30.53
N ILE A 374 -50.64 -25.63 -30.67
CA ILE A 374 -50.27 -24.35 -31.35
C ILE A 374 -50.18 -23.16 -30.39
N SER A 375 -49.17 -22.28 -30.36
CA SER A 375 -47.80 -22.16 -30.88
C SER A 375 -47.20 -20.87 -30.28
N GLN A 376 -45.85 -20.78 -30.25
CA GLN A 376 -44.97 -19.60 -30.48
C GLN A 376 -45.44 -18.18 -30.01
N GLU A 377 -44.65 -17.30 -29.39
CA GLU A 377 -43.23 -16.96 -29.60
C GLU A 377 -42.77 -15.84 -28.62
N CYS A 378 -41.44 -15.71 -28.46
CA CYS A 378 -40.63 -14.52 -28.09
C CYS A 378 -40.80 -13.92 -26.67
N ILE A 379 -39.75 -13.76 -25.85
CA ILE A 379 -38.65 -12.77 -25.95
C ILE A 379 -37.46 -13.22 -25.03
N GLY A 380 -36.20 -13.19 -25.50
CA GLY A 380 -34.96 -13.30 -24.66
C GLY A 380 -34.43 -11.91 -24.23
N PRO A 381 -33.16 -11.69 -23.76
CA PRO A 381 -32.06 -12.58 -23.31
C PRO A 381 -31.59 -12.25 -21.85
N VAL A 382 -30.54 -12.89 -21.30
CA VAL A 382 -29.32 -12.31 -20.64
C VAL A 382 -28.35 -13.43 -20.18
N SER A 383 -27.06 -13.12 -20.32
CA SER A 383 -25.82 -13.89 -20.28
C SER A 383 -25.25 -14.31 -18.89
N SER A 384 -24.35 -15.31 -18.94
CA SER A 384 -23.11 -15.49 -18.15
C SER A 384 -23.14 -15.73 -16.62
N CYS A 385 -22.60 -16.87 -16.17
CA CYS A 385 -21.36 -16.90 -15.36
C CYS A 385 -20.89 -18.32 -14.95
N ALA A 386 -19.63 -18.60 -15.32
CA ALA A 386 -18.64 -19.51 -14.76
C ALA A 386 -18.88 -20.12 -13.35
N PHE A 387 -18.69 -21.44 -13.26
CA PHE A 387 -18.36 -22.13 -12.00
C PHE A 387 -16.92 -22.66 -12.08
N LYS A 388 -16.00 -22.01 -11.36
CA LYS A 388 -14.64 -22.51 -11.13
C LYS A 388 -14.63 -23.42 -9.91
N ASN A 389 -14.15 -24.64 -10.11
CA ASN A 389 -13.80 -25.60 -9.08
C ASN A 389 -12.67 -25.06 -8.19
N ALA A 390 -12.85 -25.15 -6.87
CA ALA A 390 -11.78 -25.02 -5.89
C ALA A 390 -11.70 -26.34 -5.11
N ALA A 391 -10.71 -27.15 -5.44
CA ALA A 391 -10.34 -28.36 -4.72
C ALA A 391 -9.67 -27.99 -3.39
N GLN A 392 -10.08 -28.70 -2.35
CA GLN A 392 -9.63 -28.57 -0.97
C GLN A 392 -8.57 -29.64 -0.69
N THR A 393 -7.35 -29.23 -0.40
CA THR A 393 -6.27 -30.10 0.09
C THR A 393 -6.31 -30.16 1.62
N ARG A 394 -6.41 -31.36 2.18
CA ARG A 394 -6.09 -31.67 3.58
C ARG A 394 -4.62 -32.07 3.68
N SER A 395 -3.89 -31.45 4.62
CA SER A 395 -2.59 -31.93 5.10
C SER A 395 -2.76 -33.14 6.01
N ILE A 396 -1.86 -34.12 5.85
CA ILE A 396 -1.47 -35.11 6.87
C ILE A 396 -0.02 -34.79 7.25
N ALA A 397 0.29 -34.77 8.54
CA ALA A 397 1.62 -34.58 9.08
C ALA A 397 2.38 -35.91 9.20
N VAL A 398 3.69 -35.88 8.92
CA VAL A 398 4.70 -36.85 9.41
C VAL A 398 5.98 -36.06 9.75
N SER A 399 6.61 -36.47 10.85
CA SER A 399 7.64 -35.82 11.67
C SER A 399 9.11 -36.15 11.31
N SER A 400 10.04 -35.37 11.90
CA SER A 400 11.48 -35.67 12.18
C SER A 400 12.44 -35.52 10.97
N THR A 401 13.65 -34.94 10.99
CA THR A 401 14.65 -34.65 12.05
C THR A 401 15.70 -33.63 11.51
N GLU A 402 16.34 -32.91 12.43
CA GLU A 402 17.61 -32.16 12.42
C GLU A 402 18.56 -32.22 11.19
N ASN A 403 19.09 -31.07 10.72
CA ASN A 403 20.41 -30.53 11.13
C ASN A 403 20.87 -29.29 10.33
N ALA A 404 21.79 -28.56 10.94
CA ALA A 404 22.32 -27.23 10.62
C ALA A 404 23.06 -27.07 9.29
N ALA A 405 23.05 -25.86 8.71
CA ALA A 405 24.21 -24.97 8.61
C ALA A 405 24.06 -23.82 7.58
N ILE A 406 24.16 -22.58 8.08
CA ILE A 406 24.96 -21.45 7.57
C ILE A 406 24.66 -20.91 6.15
N GLY A 407 24.02 -19.72 6.11
CA GLY A 407 23.94 -18.83 4.95
C GLY A 407 23.66 -17.37 5.37
N PRO A 408 24.14 -16.35 4.63
CA PRO A 408 24.54 -15.05 5.17
C PRO A 408 23.41 -14.02 5.35
N VAL A 409 23.54 -13.24 6.42
CA VAL A 409 22.69 -12.10 6.78
C VAL A 409 22.95 -10.91 5.85
N TRP A 410 22.02 -10.62 4.94
CA TRP A 410 21.92 -9.30 4.32
C TRP A 410 21.02 -8.42 5.17
N ALA A 411 21.65 -7.54 5.94
CA ALA A 411 20.98 -6.52 6.73
C ALA A 411 20.32 -5.48 5.80
N VAL A 412 18.98 -5.44 5.82
CA VAL A 412 18.20 -4.32 5.26
C VAL A 412 18.37 -3.12 6.20
N VAL A 413 19.31 -2.25 5.88
CA VAL A 413 19.46 -0.94 6.54
C VAL A 413 18.31 -0.05 6.09
N SER A 414 17.28 0.03 6.93
CA SER A 414 16.17 0.97 6.81
C SER A 414 16.68 2.42 6.82
N GLN A 415 16.24 3.23 5.84
CA GLN A 415 16.52 4.66 5.67
C GLN A 415 16.08 5.59 6.84
N ARG A 416 15.75 5.05 8.02
CA ARG A 416 15.38 5.82 9.22
C ARG A 416 16.57 6.47 9.95
N SER A 417 17.82 6.10 9.64
CA SER A 417 19.01 6.63 10.36
C SER A 417 19.48 8.04 9.96
N TYR A 418 18.94 8.66 8.91
CA TYR A 418 19.42 9.98 8.47
C TYR A 418 18.88 11.17 9.30
N LYS A 419 17.85 10.98 10.14
CA LYS A 419 17.34 12.06 11.00
C LYS A 419 18.07 12.21 12.34
N GLN A 420 18.84 11.20 12.78
CA GLN A 420 19.59 11.31 14.04
C GLN A 420 21.00 11.88 13.87
N PHE A 421 21.58 11.87 12.67
CA PHE A 421 22.91 12.44 12.43
C PHE A 421 22.89 13.98 12.33
N GLY A 422 21.79 14.57 11.85
CA GLY A 422 21.63 16.02 11.75
C GLY A 422 21.47 16.74 13.10
N LEU A 423 20.95 16.05 14.13
CA LEU A 423 20.83 16.62 15.49
C LEU A 423 22.16 16.59 16.27
N ARG A 424 23.09 15.68 15.94
CA ARG A 424 24.39 15.59 16.61
C ARG A 424 25.36 16.70 16.21
N LEU A 425 25.24 17.25 14.99
CA LEU A 425 26.02 18.42 14.57
C LEU A 425 25.46 19.75 15.13
N TYR A 426 24.16 19.80 15.46
CA TYR A 426 23.53 20.98 16.08
C TYR A 426 23.90 21.13 17.56
N ASN A 427 24.07 20.02 18.30
CA ASN A 427 24.43 20.05 19.72
C ASN A 427 25.94 20.15 19.98
N ALA A 428 26.81 19.75 19.04
CA ALA A 428 28.26 19.88 19.17
C ALA A 428 28.77 21.32 18.92
N ALA A 429 27.94 22.22 18.39
CA ALA A 429 28.26 23.63 18.18
C ALA A 429 27.73 24.55 19.30
N ARG A 430 27.17 23.96 20.36
CA ARG A 430 26.60 24.67 21.52
C ARG A 430 27.20 24.22 22.86
N GLY A 431 28.30 23.46 22.82
CA GLY A 431 29.17 23.16 23.96
C GLY A 431 30.47 23.91 23.81
#